data_AF-A0A803N5D0-F1
#
_entry.id   AF-A0A803N5D0-F1
#
_cell.length_a   1.000
_cell.length_b   1.000
_cell.length_c   1.000
_cell.angle_alpha   90.00
_cell.angle_beta   90.00
_cell.angle_gamma   90.00
#
_symmetry.space_group_name_H-M   'P 1'
#
loop_
_entity.id
_entity.type
_entity.pdbx_description
1 polymer ?
#
loop_
_entity_poly.entity_id
_entity_poly.type
_entity_poly.pdbx_seq_one_letter_code
_entity_poly.pdbx_strand_id
1 'polypeptide(L)'
;MFAIRYVEGHRQKRPSDSLSFSFVYGVCLILAAYLMGFLLFEEYLNQSLTITCSVILLIILLLPSIVPIILSFSSELNDPVKESLLPVETIISEDESEVEGKRRDPQLGENFTLLQALGKTELWLTFVSLILGSGSGITIIDNMGQISDSLGYSSPRIFVSIISVCNFLGRVGGGYFSEIVVRKYAYPRLLALAIVQSILAIGLLYYALGWPASIYTLTVLTSFGYGAHWGIAPAAVSEMFGLKCFGSLYNFIILSMPTGSFLFSSILASRIYDYYAETQGRIVDPKVDLQLGDEGSHTCIGRICYSITCAILTGVVCIAVVLSLIVVRRTRTLYTHLYAKSQA
;
A
#
# COMPACT_ATOMS: atom_id res chain seq x y z
N MET A 1 5.65 -25.29 -9.47
CA MET A 1 5.49 -24.73 -10.82
C MET A 1 4.45 -23.62 -10.69
N PHE A 2 4.88 -22.35 -10.66
CA PHE A 2 3.93 -21.23 -10.56
C PHE A 2 3.23 -21.10 -11.90
N ALA A 3 1.93 -21.36 -11.94
CA ALA A 3 1.09 -21.15 -13.11
C ALA A 3 0.94 -19.64 -13.35
N ILE A 4 1.90 -19.05 -14.08
CA ILE A 4 1.85 -17.64 -14.45
C ILE A 4 0.98 -17.55 -15.71
N ARG A 5 -0.27 -17.12 -15.53
CA ARG A 5 -1.14 -16.78 -16.64
C ARG A 5 -0.58 -15.52 -17.33
N TYR A 6 -0.20 -15.65 -18.60
CA TYR A 6 0.08 -14.48 -19.42
C TYR A 6 -1.22 -13.70 -19.62
N VAL A 7 -1.31 -12.53 -19.00
CA VAL A 7 -2.38 -11.57 -19.29
C VAL A 7 -1.89 -10.71 -20.45
N GLU A 8 -2.39 -10.97 -21.65
CA GLU A 8 -2.17 -10.06 -22.77
C GLU A 8 -2.82 -8.69 -22.48
N GLY A 9 -2.05 -7.64 -22.75
CA GLY A 9 -2.39 -6.27 -22.38
C GLY A 9 -3.63 -5.69 -23.07
N HIS A 10 -4.32 -4.84 -22.33
CA HIS A 10 -5.24 -3.75 -22.71
C HIS A 10 -6.43 -4.00 -23.66
N ARG A 11 -6.64 -5.19 -24.24
CA ARG A 11 -7.61 -5.33 -25.35
C ARG A 11 -8.79 -6.28 -25.21
N GLN A 12 -8.92 -7.06 -24.14
CA GLN A 12 -10.09 -7.94 -23.99
C GLN A 12 -10.68 -7.87 -22.59
N LYS A 13 -11.76 -7.11 -22.45
CA LYS A 13 -12.67 -7.22 -21.30
C LYS A 13 -13.61 -8.39 -21.57
N ARG A 14 -13.45 -9.54 -20.90
CA ARG A 14 -14.50 -10.56 -20.92
C ARG A 14 -15.61 -10.11 -19.97
N PRO A 15 -16.91 -10.24 -20.31
CA PRO A 15 -18.01 -9.86 -19.43
C PRO A 15 -17.97 -10.61 -18.07
N SER A 16 -17.33 -11.78 -18.01
CA SER A 16 -17.03 -12.54 -16.78
C SER A 16 -16.19 -11.75 -15.77
N ASP A 17 -15.28 -10.87 -16.23
CA ASP A 17 -14.33 -10.19 -15.35
C ASP A 17 -15.03 -9.18 -14.44
N SER A 18 -16.10 -8.54 -14.92
CA SER A 18 -16.91 -7.60 -14.14
C SER A 18 -17.64 -8.27 -12.98
N LEU A 19 -18.17 -9.48 -13.22
CA LEU A 19 -18.89 -10.26 -12.21
C LEU A 19 -17.90 -10.83 -11.18
N SER A 20 -16.80 -11.42 -11.63
CA SER A 20 -15.74 -11.92 -10.73
C SER A 20 -15.14 -10.80 -9.88
N PHE A 21 -14.95 -9.61 -10.45
CA PHE A 21 -14.47 -8.45 -9.70
C PHE A 21 -15.50 -8.02 -8.64
N SER A 22 -16.77 -7.83 -9.01
CA SER A 22 -17.82 -7.45 -8.05
C SER A 22 -17.99 -8.49 -6.93
N PHE A 23 -17.87 -9.78 -7.25
CA PHE A 23 -17.90 -10.87 -6.29
C PHE A 23 -16.72 -10.80 -5.30
N VAL A 24 -15.48 -10.69 -5.79
CA VAL A 24 -14.28 -10.60 -4.92
C VAL A 24 -14.38 -9.37 -4.00
N TYR A 25 -14.75 -8.21 -4.53
CA TYR A 25 -14.92 -7.00 -3.73
C TYR A 25 -16.05 -7.12 -2.71
N GLY A 26 -17.16 -7.76 -3.06
CA GLY A 26 -18.27 -8.02 -2.14
C GLY A 26 -17.87 -8.93 -0.99
N VAL A 27 -17.19 -10.05 -1.28
CA VAL A 27 -16.65 -10.97 -0.25
C VAL A 27 -15.66 -10.24 0.66
N CYS A 28 -14.79 -9.43 0.07
CA CYS A 28 -13.86 -8.57 0.81
C CYS A 28 -14.57 -7.61 1.77
N LEU A 29 -15.63 -6.93 1.33
CA LEU A 29 -16.38 -6.02 2.20
C LEU A 29 -17.13 -6.74 3.32
N ILE A 30 -17.69 -7.92 3.05
CA ILE A 30 -18.31 -8.77 4.08
C ILE A 30 -17.26 -9.21 5.10
N LEU A 31 -16.07 -9.60 4.65
CA LEU A 31 -14.95 -9.94 5.52
C LEU A 31 -14.54 -8.75 6.40
N ALA A 32 -14.48 -7.53 5.85
CA ALA A 32 -14.19 -6.32 6.63
C ALA A 32 -15.24 -6.04 7.71
N ALA A 33 -16.52 -6.15 7.36
CA ALA A 33 -17.62 -5.98 8.30
C ALA A 33 -17.60 -7.06 9.40
N TYR A 34 -17.26 -8.30 9.04
CA TYR A 34 -17.08 -9.39 9.98
C TYR A 34 -15.92 -9.14 10.94
N LEU A 35 -14.76 -8.73 10.42
CA LEU A 35 -13.59 -8.35 11.22
C LEU A 35 -13.91 -7.20 12.19
N MET A 36 -14.59 -6.16 11.72
CA MET A 36 -15.07 -5.07 12.56
C MET A 36 -15.95 -5.57 13.71
N GLY A 37 -16.94 -6.41 13.41
CA GLY A 37 -17.81 -6.98 14.43
C GLY A 37 -17.03 -7.86 15.42
N PHE A 38 -16.22 -8.78 14.94
CA PHE A 38 -15.44 -9.67 15.79
C PHE A 38 -14.53 -8.88 16.74
N LEU A 39 -13.76 -7.92 16.22
CA LEU A 39 -12.81 -7.13 17.01
C LEU A 39 -13.48 -6.22 18.04
N LEU A 40 -14.72 -5.78 17.79
CA LEU A 40 -15.50 -4.98 18.76
C LEU A 40 -16.14 -5.84 19.86
N PHE A 41 -16.49 -7.08 19.56
CA PHE A 41 -17.23 -7.95 20.47
C PHE A 41 -16.38 -9.04 21.13
N GLU A 42 -15.12 -9.24 20.71
CA GLU A 42 -14.23 -10.30 21.21
C GLU A 42 -14.13 -10.33 22.74
N GLU A 43 -14.09 -9.16 23.39
CA GLU A 43 -14.01 -9.06 24.86
C GLU A 43 -15.27 -9.58 25.58
N TYR A 44 -16.39 -9.73 24.87
CA TYR A 44 -17.67 -10.24 25.38
C TYR A 44 -17.95 -11.69 24.95
N LEU A 45 -17.09 -12.30 24.12
CA LEU A 45 -17.29 -13.66 23.60
C LEU A 45 -16.66 -14.71 24.51
N ASN A 46 -17.34 -15.84 24.68
CA ASN A 46 -16.77 -17.02 25.34
C ASN A 46 -15.61 -17.61 24.51
N GLN A 47 -14.70 -18.34 25.16
CA GLN A 47 -13.53 -18.94 24.49
C GLN A 47 -13.90 -19.84 23.30
N SER A 48 -14.91 -20.71 23.45
CA SER A 48 -15.38 -21.57 22.35
C SER A 48 -15.97 -20.78 21.19
N LEU A 49 -16.65 -19.66 21.48
CA LEU A 49 -17.27 -18.82 20.45
C LEU A 49 -16.20 -18.01 19.71
N THR A 50 -15.18 -17.55 20.43
CA THR A 50 -14.00 -16.86 19.88
C THR A 50 -13.23 -17.77 18.92
N ILE A 51 -12.98 -19.03 19.31
CA ILE A 51 -12.36 -20.04 18.43
C ILE A 51 -13.23 -20.27 17.19
N THR A 52 -14.55 -20.43 17.37
CA THR A 52 -15.47 -20.66 16.25
C THR A 52 -15.47 -19.48 15.27
N CYS A 53 -15.57 -18.25 15.77
CA CYS A 53 -15.51 -17.04 14.96
C CYS A 53 -14.15 -16.91 14.24
N SER A 54 -13.05 -17.26 14.89
CA SER A 54 -11.72 -17.25 14.28
C SER A 54 -11.59 -18.27 13.15
N VAL A 55 -12.17 -19.48 13.30
CA VAL A 55 -12.20 -20.49 12.23
C VAL A 55 -13.07 -20.04 11.06
N ILE A 56 -14.25 -19.47 11.33
CA ILE A 56 -15.12 -18.89 10.29
C ILE A 56 -14.40 -17.77 9.54
N LEU A 57 -13.71 -16.88 10.26
CA LEU A 57 -12.88 -15.83 9.67
C LEU A 57 -11.82 -16.41 8.73
N LEU A 58 -11.12 -17.46 9.17
CA LEU A 58 -10.08 -18.11 8.37
C LEU A 58 -10.65 -18.72 7.08
N ILE A 59 -11.84 -19.31 7.13
CA ILE A 59 -12.54 -19.82 5.95
C ILE A 59 -12.90 -18.68 5.00
N ILE A 60 -13.49 -17.58 5.51
CA ILE A 60 -13.87 -16.42 4.68
C ILE A 60 -12.63 -15.78 4.05
N LEU A 61 -11.50 -15.74 4.75
CA LEU A 61 -10.23 -15.21 4.25
C LEU A 61 -9.65 -16.04 3.09
N LEU A 62 -9.97 -17.33 3.03
CA LEU A 62 -9.57 -18.21 1.93
C LEU A 62 -10.50 -18.12 0.71
N LEU A 63 -11.76 -17.67 0.86
CA LEU A 63 -12.72 -17.59 -0.25
C LEU A 63 -12.22 -16.78 -1.46
N PRO A 64 -11.59 -15.59 -1.30
CA PRO A 64 -11.08 -14.82 -2.45
C PRO A 64 -10.00 -15.56 -3.25
N SER A 65 -9.28 -16.50 -2.64
CA SER A 65 -8.24 -17.31 -3.32
C SER A 65 -8.83 -18.37 -4.26
N ILE A 66 -10.10 -18.73 -4.07
CA ILE A 66 -10.80 -19.70 -4.93
C ILE A 66 -10.95 -19.15 -6.35
N VAL A 67 -11.16 -17.83 -6.52
CA VAL A 67 -11.33 -17.20 -7.83
C VAL A 67 -10.09 -17.37 -8.74
N PRO A 68 -8.86 -16.98 -8.33
CA PRO A 68 -7.68 -17.21 -9.15
C PRO A 68 -7.38 -18.71 -9.36
N ILE A 69 -7.69 -19.57 -8.39
CA ILE A 69 -7.56 -21.04 -8.52
C ILE A 69 -8.48 -21.56 -9.63
N ILE A 70 -9.79 -21.25 -9.57
CA ILE A 70 -10.76 -21.65 -10.60
C ILE A 70 -10.35 -21.09 -11.97
N LEU A 71 -9.90 -19.84 -12.05
CA LEU A 71 -9.44 -19.24 -13.30
C LEU A 71 -8.18 -19.89 -13.86
N SER A 72 -7.27 -20.35 -13.00
CA SER A 72 -6.07 -21.08 -13.41
C SER A 72 -6.42 -22.46 -13.97
N PHE A 73 -7.31 -23.21 -13.31
CA PHE A 73 -7.69 -24.55 -13.72
C PHE A 73 -8.71 -24.57 -14.88
N SER A 74 -9.59 -23.57 -14.99
CA SER A 74 -10.53 -23.44 -16.12
C SER A 74 -9.85 -23.03 -17.43
N SER A 75 -8.62 -22.52 -17.37
CA SER A 75 -7.83 -22.22 -18.56
C SER A 75 -7.28 -23.49 -19.22
N GLU A 76 -7.01 -24.56 -18.46
CA GLU A 76 -6.60 -25.86 -19.03
C GLU A 76 -7.73 -26.57 -19.76
N LEU A 77 -9.00 -26.24 -19.46
CA LEU A 77 -10.16 -26.93 -20.03
C LEU A 77 -10.70 -26.29 -21.32
N ASN A 78 -10.22 -25.10 -21.70
CA ASN A 78 -10.81 -24.30 -22.80
C ASN A 78 -9.93 -24.09 -24.04
N ASP A 79 -8.69 -24.60 -24.08
CA ASP A 79 -7.85 -24.49 -25.29
C ASP A 79 -7.37 -25.85 -25.83
N PRO A 80 -8.16 -26.51 -26.71
CA PRO A 80 -7.64 -27.56 -27.58
C PRO A 80 -7.27 -27.07 -29.00
N VAL A 81 -7.40 -25.79 -29.36
CA VAL A 81 -7.17 -25.35 -30.76
C VAL A 81 -6.66 -23.89 -30.86
N LYS A 82 -5.34 -23.68 -30.72
CA LYS A 82 -4.50 -22.84 -31.60
C LYS A 82 -3.06 -22.76 -31.08
N GLU A 83 -2.46 -23.91 -30.84
CA GLU A 83 -1.01 -24.02 -30.82
C GLU A 83 -0.55 -24.24 -32.27
N SER A 84 -0.69 -23.22 -33.13
CA SER A 84 0.07 -23.23 -34.40
C SER A 84 1.49 -22.80 -34.07
N LEU A 85 2.29 -23.79 -33.67
CA LEU A 85 3.69 -23.95 -34.03
C LEU A 85 4.41 -22.65 -34.43
N LEU A 86 4.83 -21.86 -33.45
CA LEU A 86 6.12 -21.19 -33.57
C LEU A 86 7.13 -22.16 -32.98
N PRO A 87 8.04 -22.74 -33.79
CA PRO A 87 9.04 -23.66 -33.28
C PRO A 87 9.90 -22.95 -32.23
N VAL A 88 10.05 -23.62 -31.08
CA VAL A 88 10.93 -23.25 -29.97
C VAL A 88 12.41 -23.08 -30.42
N GLU A 89 12.76 -23.53 -31.62
CA GLU A 89 14.07 -23.28 -32.25
C GLU A 89 14.31 -21.84 -32.73
N THR A 90 13.26 -20.99 -32.75
CA THR A 90 13.43 -19.58 -33.14
C THR A 90 13.91 -18.68 -31.98
N ILE A 91 13.80 -19.15 -30.73
CA ILE A 91 14.17 -18.37 -29.53
C ILE A 91 15.71 -18.22 -29.38
N ILE A 92 16.50 -19.03 -30.10
CA ILE A 92 17.98 -18.92 -30.10
C ILE A 92 18.51 -18.28 -31.41
N SER A 93 17.69 -18.17 -32.46
CA SER A 93 18.13 -17.70 -33.79
C SER A 93 17.55 -16.35 -34.25
N GLU A 94 16.58 -15.78 -33.53
CA GLU A 94 16.11 -14.39 -33.75
C GLU A 94 17.04 -13.31 -33.16
N ASP A 95 18.20 -13.68 -32.58
CA ASP A 95 19.21 -12.72 -32.11
C ASP A 95 20.12 -12.18 -33.24
N GLU A 96 19.96 -12.63 -34.50
CA GLU A 96 20.84 -12.21 -35.61
C GLU A 96 20.17 -11.76 -36.93
N SER A 97 18.86 -11.54 -37.00
CA SER A 97 18.26 -11.02 -38.25
C SER A 97 17.11 -10.02 -38.06
N GLU A 98 17.29 -9.02 -37.20
CA GLU A 98 16.57 -7.76 -37.31
C GLU A 98 17.57 -6.62 -37.60
N VAL A 99 17.58 -6.26 -38.89
CA VAL A 99 18.20 -5.11 -39.55
C VAL A 99 18.49 -3.94 -38.62
N GLU A 100 19.68 -3.34 -38.76
CA GLU A 100 20.17 -2.08 -38.15
C GLU A 100 19.14 -0.93 -38.18
N GLY A 101 18.16 -1.01 -37.29
CA GLY A 101 17.16 0.01 -37.03
C GLY A 101 17.21 0.35 -35.56
N LYS A 102 18.16 1.22 -35.19
CA LYS A 102 18.25 1.96 -33.91
C LYS A 102 17.14 1.59 -32.91
N ARG A 103 17.39 0.57 -32.06
CA ARG A 103 16.42 0.06 -31.04
C ARG A 103 15.78 1.27 -30.34
N ARG A 104 14.53 1.56 -30.67
CA ARG A 104 13.80 2.71 -30.13
C ARG A 104 13.57 2.44 -28.65
N ASP A 105 13.90 3.42 -27.80
CA ASP A 105 13.55 3.33 -26.40
C ASP A 105 12.04 3.09 -26.24
N PRO A 106 11.62 2.08 -25.47
CA PRO A 106 10.21 1.80 -25.26
C PRO A 106 9.52 3.02 -24.63
N GLN A 107 8.31 3.30 -25.11
CA GLN A 107 7.46 4.35 -24.54
C GLN A 107 6.72 3.80 -23.33
N LEU A 108 6.37 4.67 -22.37
CA LEU A 108 5.53 4.23 -21.24
C LEU A 108 4.26 3.54 -21.75
N GLY A 109 3.78 2.52 -21.04
CA GLY A 109 2.67 1.67 -21.47
C GLY A 109 3.05 0.51 -22.41
N GLU A 110 4.28 0.47 -22.91
CA GLU A 110 4.84 -0.70 -23.60
C GLU A 110 5.52 -1.64 -22.60
N ASN A 111 5.97 -2.82 -23.07
CA ASN A 111 6.65 -3.80 -22.22
C ASN A 111 8.12 -3.44 -22.03
N PHE A 112 8.49 -2.98 -20.84
CA PHE A 112 9.88 -2.67 -20.50
C PHE A 112 10.64 -3.90 -20.01
N THR A 113 11.94 -3.94 -20.30
CA THR A 113 12.90 -4.75 -19.53
C THR A 113 13.27 -4.03 -18.23
N LEU A 114 13.70 -4.78 -17.21
CA LEU A 114 14.04 -4.22 -15.88
C LEU A 114 15.07 -3.08 -15.98
N LEU A 115 16.15 -3.26 -16.74
CA LEU A 115 17.22 -2.27 -16.87
C LEU A 115 16.71 -0.98 -17.55
N GLN A 116 15.86 -1.12 -18.57
CA GLN A 116 15.25 0.03 -19.25
C GLN A 116 14.31 0.80 -18.32
N ALA A 117 13.51 0.09 -17.52
CA ALA A 117 12.62 0.72 -16.54
C ALA A 117 13.39 1.46 -15.43
N LEU A 118 14.50 0.87 -14.93
CA LEU A 118 15.38 1.52 -13.96
C LEU A 118 16.07 2.78 -14.51
N GLY A 119 16.21 2.89 -15.82
CA GLY A 119 16.69 4.10 -16.49
C GLY A 119 15.66 5.22 -16.61
N LYS A 120 14.36 4.97 -16.31
CA LYS A 120 13.31 5.99 -16.45
C LYS A 120 13.11 6.82 -15.19
N THR A 121 13.05 8.14 -15.36
CA THR A 121 12.83 9.10 -14.27
C THR A 121 11.49 8.86 -13.55
N GLU A 122 10.47 8.43 -14.28
CA GLU A 122 9.12 8.19 -13.78
C GLU A 122 9.08 7.07 -12.73
N LEU A 123 9.93 6.05 -12.87
CA LEU A 123 10.06 4.97 -11.88
C LEU A 123 10.64 5.52 -10.57
N TRP A 124 11.73 6.28 -10.66
CA TRP A 124 12.39 6.87 -9.48
C TRP A 124 11.51 7.89 -8.77
N LEU A 125 10.81 8.75 -9.50
CA LEU A 125 9.87 9.71 -8.90
C LEU A 125 8.75 8.98 -8.14
N THR A 126 8.23 7.88 -8.71
CA THR A 126 7.23 7.04 -8.06
C THR A 126 7.81 6.34 -6.83
N PHE A 127 9.00 5.75 -6.96
CA PHE A 127 9.70 5.06 -5.87
C PHE A 127 9.95 6.00 -4.67
N VAL A 128 10.51 7.19 -4.92
CA VAL A 128 10.75 8.19 -3.87
C VAL A 128 9.43 8.66 -3.27
N SER A 129 8.41 8.96 -4.08
CA SER A 129 7.08 9.31 -3.57
C SER A 129 6.49 8.23 -2.65
N LEU A 130 6.69 6.95 -2.99
CA LEU A 130 6.25 5.84 -2.16
C LEU A 130 7.05 5.71 -0.86
N ILE A 131 8.36 5.94 -0.88
CA ILE A 131 9.16 6.03 0.36
C ILE A 131 8.56 7.10 1.26
N LEU A 132 8.40 8.33 0.76
CA LEU A 132 7.94 9.45 1.56
C LEU A 132 6.50 9.28 2.06
N GLY A 133 5.57 8.87 1.18
CA GLY A 133 4.16 8.71 1.50
C GLY A 133 3.84 7.46 2.32
N SER A 134 4.15 6.28 1.78
CA SER A 134 3.85 5.01 2.47
C SER A 134 4.77 4.77 3.67
N GLY A 135 6.02 5.24 3.61
CA GLY A 135 6.96 5.22 4.74
C GLY A 135 6.45 6.02 5.94
N SER A 136 5.85 7.18 5.70
CA SER A 136 5.23 7.96 6.78
C SER A 136 4.03 7.24 7.40
N GLY A 137 3.22 6.56 6.58
CA GLY A 137 2.08 5.76 7.05
C GLY A 137 2.51 4.55 7.90
N ILE A 138 3.49 3.78 7.43
CA ILE A 138 4.00 2.60 8.17
C ILE A 138 4.70 3.00 9.46
N THR A 139 5.35 4.18 9.50
CA THR A 139 5.98 4.69 10.74
C THR A 139 5.01 4.82 11.89
N ILE A 140 3.78 5.28 11.62
CA ILE A 140 2.74 5.40 12.65
C ILE A 140 2.23 4.03 13.08
N ILE A 141 2.11 3.09 12.13
CA ILE A 141 1.67 1.71 12.41
C ILE A 141 2.72 0.97 13.26
N ASP A 142 3.99 1.05 12.87
CA ASP A 142 5.12 0.38 13.54
C ASP A 142 5.27 0.86 14.99
N ASN A 143 5.01 2.14 15.25
CA ASN A 143 5.17 2.76 16.56
C ASN A 143 3.86 2.91 17.33
N MET A 144 2.74 2.34 16.85
CA MET A 144 1.43 2.57 17.47
C MET A 144 1.40 2.19 18.95
N GLY A 145 2.11 1.12 19.34
CA GLY A 145 2.23 0.73 20.76
C GLY A 145 2.87 1.83 21.61
N GLN A 146 4.02 2.35 21.21
CA GLN A 146 4.68 3.46 21.92
C GLN A 146 3.82 4.73 21.93
N ILE A 147 3.13 5.02 20.81
CA ILE A 147 2.22 6.17 20.72
C ILE A 147 1.06 6.02 21.72
N SER A 148 0.43 4.84 21.80
CA SER A 148 -0.67 4.60 22.73
C SER A 148 -0.21 4.67 24.18
N ASP A 149 0.94 4.06 24.48
CA ASP A 149 1.48 3.99 25.83
C ASP A 149 1.87 5.39 26.33
N SER A 150 2.50 6.21 25.46
CA SER A 150 2.85 7.61 25.79
C SER A 150 1.63 8.47 26.16
N LEU A 151 0.44 8.13 25.67
CA LEU A 151 -0.80 8.86 25.98
C LEU A 151 -1.56 8.28 27.18
N GLY A 152 -1.03 7.24 27.83
CA GLY A 152 -1.64 6.61 29.00
C GLY A 152 -2.70 5.55 28.69
N TYR A 153 -2.75 5.02 27.47
CA TYR A 153 -3.61 3.87 27.15
C TYR A 153 -2.98 2.59 27.69
N SER A 154 -3.77 1.76 28.39
CA SER A 154 -3.29 0.52 29.02
C SER A 154 -3.05 -0.63 28.02
N SER A 155 -3.52 -0.50 26.78
CA SER A 155 -3.42 -1.53 25.76
C SER A 155 -3.57 -0.95 24.35
N PRO A 156 -2.69 -1.30 23.39
CA PRO A 156 -2.79 -0.88 22.00
C PRO A 156 -3.85 -1.64 21.18
N ARG A 157 -4.52 -2.65 21.76
CA ARG A 157 -5.41 -3.59 21.03
C ARG A 157 -6.46 -2.88 20.15
N ILE A 158 -7.13 -1.87 20.69
CA ILE A 158 -8.15 -1.12 19.94
C ILE A 158 -7.56 -0.46 18.68
N PHE A 159 -6.36 0.11 18.79
CA PHE A 159 -5.70 0.77 17.65
C PHE A 159 -5.23 -0.25 16.62
N VAL A 160 -4.69 -1.40 17.05
CA VAL A 160 -4.31 -2.50 16.14
C VAL A 160 -5.53 -2.99 15.32
N SER A 161 -6.70 -3.10 15.98
CA SER A 161 -7.95 -3.44 15.33
C SER A 161 -8.38 -2.40 14.28
N ILE A 162 -8.35 -1.11 14.65
CA ILE A 162 -8.67 -0.01 13.72
C ILE A 162 -7.68 0.02 12.55
N ILE A 163 -6.38 -0.14 12.79
CA ILE A 163 -5.35 -0.21 11.75
C ILE A 163 -5.70 -1.30 10.75
N SER A 164 -6.01 -2.50 11.22
CA SER A 164 -6.30 -3.66 10.37
C SER A 164 -7.48 -3.42 9.44
N VAL A 165 -8.59 -2.90 9.99
CA VAL A 165 -9.79 -2.59 9.21
C VAL A 165 -9.54 -1.45 8.23
N CYS A 166 -8.99 -0.32 8.69
CA CYS A 166 -8.76 0.84 7.85
C CYS A 166 -7.75 0.53 6.73
N ASN A 167 -6.71 -0.27 7.01
CA ASN A 167 -5.76 -0.75 6.01
C ASN A 167 -6.46 -1.58 4.94
N PHE A 168 -7.30 -2.52 5.35
CA PHE A 168 -8.09 -3.33 4.43
C PHE A 168 -9.00 -2.46 3.54
N LEU A 169 -9.78 -1.56 4.15
CA LEU A 169 -10.64 -0.63 3.44
C LEU A 169 -9.85 0.28 2.50
N GLY A 170 -8.64 0.69 2.90
CA GLY A 170 -7.71 1.43 2.07
C GLY A 170 -7.29 0.62 0.83
N ARG A 171 -6.89 -0.64 0.99
CA ARG A 171 -6.47 -1.51 -0.13
C ARG A 171 -7.60 -1.67 -1.16
N VAL A 172 -8.78 -2.03 -0.68
CA VAL A 172 -9.97 -2.24 -1.51
C VAL A 172 -10.43 -0.92 -2.13
N GLY A 173 -10.62 0.11 -1.31
CA GLY A 173 -11.09 1.43 -1.71
C GLY A 173 -10.12 2.13 -2.68
N GLY A 174 -8.82 2.10 -2.39
CA GLY A 174 -7.78 2.68 -3.24
C GLY A 174 -7.69 1.99 -4.60
N GLY A 175 -7.69 0.65 -4.62
CA GLY A 175 -7.72 -0.12 -5.87
C GLY A 175 -8.94 0.21 -6.73
N TYR A 176 -10.14 0.13 -6.15
CA TYR A 176 -11.40 0.43 -6.83
C TYR A 176 -11.50 1.90 -7.29
N PHE A 177 -11.16 2.84 -6.42
CA PHE A 177 -11.21 4.27 -6.73
C PHE A 177 -10.23 4.63 -7.85
N SER A 178 -9.02 4.06 -7.84
CA SER A 178 -8.05 4.28 -8.94
C SER A 178 -8.57 3.77 -10.29
N GLU A 179 -9.33 2.68 -10.30
CA GLU A 179 -9.98 2.16 -11.51
C GLU A 179 -11.03 3.13 -12.04
N ILE A 180 -11.85 3.72 -11.15
CA ILE A 180 -12.84 4.73 -11.53
C ILE A 180 -12.15 5.97 -12.12
N VAL A 181 -11.09 6.46 -11.47
CA VAL A 181 -10.34 7.65 -11.93
C VAL A 181 -9.83 7.45 -13.35
N VAL A 182 -9.25 6.29 -13.62
CA VAL A 182 -8.73 5.94 -14.94
C VAL A 182 -9.87 5.76 -15.95
N ARG A 183 -10.88 4.95 -15.63
CA ARG A 183 -11.92 4.59 -16.62
C ARG A 183 -12.88 5.73 -16.96
N LYS A 184 -13.28 6.51 -15.96
CA LYS A 184 -14.30 7.55 -16.13
C LYS A 184 -13.71 8.90 -16.52
N TYR A 185 -12.50 9.20 -16.04
CA TYR A 185 -11.88 10.51 -16.24
C TYR A 185 -10.60 10.49 -17.08
N ALA A 186 -10.11 9.30 -17.50
CA ALA A 186 -8.87 9.14 -18.26
C ALA A 186 -7.63 9.77 -17.60
N TYR A 187 -7.64 9.87 -16.26
CA TYR A 187 -6.51 10.40 -15.49
C TYR A 187 -5.58 9.27 -14.99
N PRO A 188 -4.27 9.53 -14.85
CA PRO A 188 -3.32 8.58 -14.28
C PRO A 188 -3.72 8.13 -12.87
N ARG A 189 -3.53 6.83 -12.53
CA ARG A 189 -3.78 6.30 -11.16
C ARG A 189 -3.00 7.00 -10.07
N LEU A 190 -1.86 7.60 -10.43
CA LEU A 190 -1.04 8.38 -9.50
C LEU A 190 -1.75 9.63 -9.00
N LEU A 191 -2.82 10.09 -9.65
CA LEU A 191 -3.71 11.12 -9.09
C LEU A 191 -4.45 10.60 -7.86
N ALA A 192 -4.96 9.37 -7.90
CA ALA A 192 -5.57 8.74 -6.74
C ALA A 192 -4.52 8.57 -5.62
N LEU A 193 -3.28 8.24 -5.96
CA LEU A 193 -2.17 8.19 -5.00
C LEU A 193 -1.92 9.55 -4.33
N ALA A 194 -1.90 10.64 -5.09
CA ALA A 194 -1.72 12.00 -4.56
C ALA A 194 -2.88 12.41 -3.61
N ILE A 195 -4.12 12.04 -3.94
CA ILE A 195 -5.28 12.28 -3.07
C ILE A 195 -5.14 11.51 -1.75
N VAL A 196 -4.77 10.22 -1.84
CA VAL A 196 -4.55 9.35 -0.69
C VAL A 196 -3.42 9.89 0.21
N GLN A 197 -2.31 10.33 -0.38
CA GLN A 197 -1.21 10.97 0.35
C GLN A 197 -1.66 12.27 1.03
N SER A 198 -2.54 13.05 0.40
CA SER A 198 -3.10 14.25 1.01
C SER A 198 -3.97 13.94 2.24
N ILE A 199 -4.77 12.86 2.18
CA ILE A 199 -5.55 12.37 3.33
C ILE A 199 -4.61 11.96 4.48
N LEU A 200 -3.52 11.27 4.16
CA LEU A 200 -2.52 10.87 5.14
C LEU A 200 -1.85 12.09 5.80
N ALA A 201 -1.48 13.11 5.02
CA ALA A 201 -0.92 14.36 5.54
C ALA A 201 -1.87 15.08 6.51
N ILE A 202 -3.17 15.08 6.22
CA ILE A 202 -4.20 15.66 7.11
C ILE A 202 -4.22 14.92 8.45
N GLY A 203 -4.16 13.58 8.45
CA GLY A 203 -4.13 12.79 9.70
C GLY A 203 -2.90 13.07 10.56
N LEU A 204 -1.72 13.14 9.93
CA LEU A 204 -0.47 13.50 10.62
C LEU A 204 -0.53 14.91 11.20
N LEU A 205 -1.04 15.87 10.42
CA LEU A 205 -1.16 17.27 10.84
C LEU A 205 -2.16 17.41 12.00
N TYR A 206 -3.29 16.72 11.93
CA TYR A 206 -4.31 16.70 12.98
C TYR A 206 -3.71 16.26 14.33
N TYR A 207 -2.85 15.24 14.30
CA TYR A 207 -2.14 14.79 15.49
C TYR A 207 -1.09 15.79 15.97
N ALA A 208 -0.29 16.34 15.04
CA ALA A 208 0.71 17.35 15.36
C ALA A 208 0.09 18.59 16.05
N LEU A 209 -1.05 19.08 15.55
CA LEU A 209 -1.81 20.20 16.12
C LEU A 209 -2.48 19.86 17.45
N GLY A 210 -2.64 18.58 17.74
CA GLY A 210 -3.12 18.13 19.03
C GLY A 210 -4.62 18.35 19.29
N TRP A 211 -5.44 18.26 18.24
CA TRP A 211 -6.89 18.37 18.36
C TRP A 211 -7.53 17.20 19.13
N PRO A 212 -8.80 17.35 19.58
CA PRO A 212 -9.50 16.29 20.31
C PRO A 212 -9.57 14.98 19.49
N ALA A 213 -9.51 13.83 20.16
CA ALA A 213 -9.50 12.52 19.50
C ALA A 213 -8.35 12.31 18.48
N SER A 214 -7.24 13.05 18.60
CA SER A 214 -6.13 13.03 17.65
C SER A 214 -5.57 11.64 17.33
N ILE A 215 -5.45 10.75 18.32
CA ILE A 215 -4.92 9.39 18.10
C ILE A 215 -5.84 8.54 17.21
N TYR A 216 -7.16 8.65 17.38
CA TYR A 216 -8.12 7.92 16.55
C TYR A 216 -8.08 8.43 15.11
N THR A 217 -8.11 9.75 14.92
CA THR A 217 -8.01 10.37 13.59
C THR A 217 -6.70 10.02 12.89
N LEU A 218 -5.58 10.09 13.62
CA LEU A 218 -4.27 9.67 13.13
C LEU A 218 -4.30 8.22 12.65
N THR A 219 -4.80 7.32 13.50
CA THR A 219 -4.84 5.87 13.23
C THR A 219 -5.69 5.56 12.00
N VAL A 220 -6.89 6.12 11.90
CA VAL A 220 -7.82 5.88 10.78
C VAL A 220 -7.23 6.39 9.46
N LEU A 221 -6.78 7.64 9.43
CA LEU A 221 -6.34 8.28 8.17
C LEU A 221 -4.99 7.73 7.67
N THR A 222 -4.04 7.46 8.58
CA THR A 222 -2.74 6.89 8.17
C THR A 222 -2.86 5.44 7.73
N SER A 223 -3.67 4.63 8.41
CA SER A 223 -3.89 3.23 8.03
C SER A 223 -4.66 3.08 6.72
N PHE A 224 -5.72 3.88 6.53
CA PHE A 224 -6.44 3.92 5.26
C PHE A 224 -5.52 4.37 4.13
N GLY A 225 -4.76 5.45 4.36
CA GLY A 225 -3.81 5.98 3.41
C GLY A 225 -2.77 4.93 3.01
N TYR A 226 -2.14 4.30 3.99
CA TYR A 226 -1.16 3.24 3.81
C TYR A 226 -1.73 2.03 3.07
N GLY A 227 -2.93 1.57 3.44
CA GLY A 227 -3.62 0.49 2.72
C GLY A 227 -3.88 0.84 1.25
N ALA A 228 -4.31 2.06 0.96
CA ALA A 228 -4.56 2.50 -0.40
C ALA A 228 -3.28 2.57 -1.26
N HIS A 229 -2.11 2.83 -0.68
CA HIS A 229 -0.83 2.72 -1.41
C HIS A 229 -0.62 1.30 -1.96
N TRP A 230 -0.92 0.27 -1.17
CA TRP A 230 -0.82 -1.15 -1.58
C TRP A 230 -1.80 -1.53 -2.71
N GLY A 231 -2.97 -0.89 -2.75
CA GLY A 231 -3.94 -1.13 -3.82
C GLY A 231 -3.58 -0.42 -5.13
N ILE A 232 -3.02 0.79 -5.04
CA ILE A 232 -2.79 1.68 -6.19
C ILE A 232 -1.43 1.44 -6.85
N ALA A 233 -0.36 1.27 -6.05
CA ALA A 233 1.01 1.17 -6.55
C ALA A 233 1.26 0.03 -7.56
N PRO A 234 0.86 -1.23 -7.31
CA PRO A 234 1.07 -2.31 -8.29
C PRO A 234 0.32 -2.05 -9.60
N ALA A 235 -0.91 -1.54 -9.53
CA ALA A 235 -1.71 -1.21 -10.71
C ALA A 235 -1.10 -0.05 -11.52
N ALA A 236 -0.57 0.96 -10.84
CA ALA A 236 0.11 2.08 -11.49
C ALA A 236 1.40 1.63 -12.21
N VAL A 237 2.21 0.78 -11.57
CA VAL A 237 3.49 0.31 -12.12
C VAL A 237 3.26 -0.62 -13.32
N SER A 238 2.27 -1.52 -13.26
CA SER A 238 1.96 -2.41 -14.39
C SER A 238 1.47 -1.66 -15.61
N GLU A 239 0.70 -0.57 -15.43
CA GLU A 239 0.27 0.30 -16.53
C GLU A 239 1.42 1.12 -17.14
N MET A 240 2.39 1.55 -16.33
CA MET A 240 3.49 2.40 -16.80
C MET A 240 4.60 1.61 -17.51
N PHE A 241 4.91 0.41 -17.04
CA PHE A 241 6.08 -0.36 -17.48
C PHE A 241 5.75 -1.71 -18.11
N GLY A 242 4.46 -2.06 -18.20
CA GLY A 242 3.98 -3.31 -18.77
C GLY A 242 4.14 -4.51 -17.84
N LEU A 243 3.76 -5.68 -18.35
CA LEU A 243 3.68 -6.92 -17.56
C LEU A 243 4.87 -7.85 -17.73
N LYS A 244 5.71 -7.65 -18.76
CA LYS A 244 6.83 -8.53 -19.13
C LYS A 244 7.79 -8.82 -17.97
N CYS A 245 8.20 -7.80 -17.21
CA CYS A 245 9.08 -7.93 -16.04
C CYS A 245 8.41 -7.43 -14.76
N PHE A 246 7.08 -7.56 -14.66
CA PHE A 246 6.31 -6.98 -13.55
C PHE A 246 6.76 -7.47 -12.18
N GLY A 247 7.05 -8.77 -12.02
CA GLY A 247 7.48 -9.33 -10.73
C GLY A 247 8.72 -8.64 -10.17
N SER A 248 9.74 -8.41 -11.00
CA SER A 248 10.97 -7.72 -10.59
C SER A 248 10.73 -6.24 -10.31
N LEU A 249 9.94 -5.55 -11.15
CA LEU A 249 9.60 -4.14 -10.95
C LEU A 249 8.77 -3.90 -9.69
N TYR A 250 7.81 -4.79 -9.42
CA TYR A 250 6.99 -4.74 -8.24
C TYR A 250 7.82 -4.98 -6.97
N ASN A 251 8.71 -5.98 -6.99
CA ASN A 251 9.64 -6.20 -5.87
C ASN A 251 10.53 -4.98 -5.62
N PHE A 252 11.06 -4.35 -6.68
CA PHE A 252 11.82 -3.10 -6.53
C PHE A 252 11.00 -1.99 -5.89
N ILE A 253 9.75 -1.81 -6.32
CA ILE A 253 8.86 -0.78 -5.77
C ILE A 253 8.49 -1.07 -4.30
N ILE A 254 8.25 -2.33 -3.93
CA ILE A 254 7.97 -2.70 -2.53
C ILE A 254 9.15 -2.38 -1.60
N LEU A 255 10.39 -2.38 -2.08
CA LEU A 255 11.56 -1.98 -1.26
C LEU A 255 11.43 -0.56 -0.70
N SER A 256 10.60 0.31 -1.31
CA SER A 256 10.33 1.65 -0.78
C SER A 256 9.80 1.62 0.67
N MET A 257 9.12 0.54 1.06
CA MET A 257 8.46 0.41 2.34
C MET A 257 9.41 0.15 3.50
N PRO A 258 10.25 -0.91 3.48
CA PRO A 258 11.29 -1.08 4.50
C PRO A 258 12.28 0.10 4.49
N THR A 259 12.57 0.70 3.33
CA THR A 259 13.37 1.92 3.28
C THR A 259 12.70 3.08 4.03
N GLY A 260 11.40 3.31 3.81
CA GLY A 260 10.64 4.34 4.51
C GLY A 260 10.51 4.09 6.01
N SER A 261 10.17 2.87 6.42
CA SER A 261 10.12 2.48 7.85
C SER A 261 11.49 2.68 8.51
N PHE A 262 12.58 2.23 7.89
CA PHE A 262 13.92 2.44 8.44
C PHE A 262 14.26 3.93 8.64
N LEU A 263 14.00 4.77 7.63
CA LEU A 263 14.31 6.21 7.70
C LEU A 263 13.43 6.96 8.72
N PHE A 264 12.15 6.66 8.76
CA PHE A 264 11.17 7.47 9.49
C PHE A 264 10.79 6.87 10.84
N SER A 265 10.70 5.55 10.95
CA SER A 265 10.46 4.84 12.21
C SER A 265 11.76 4.73 13.00
N SER A 266 12.73 3.97 12.48
CA SER A 266 13.92 3.60 13.25
C SER A 266 14.90 4.74 13.47
N ILE A 267 15.04 5.68 12.52
CA ILE A 267 15.93 6.82 12.67
C ILE A 267 15.18 8.02 13.23
N LEU A 268 14.17 8.53 12.53
CA LEU A 268 13.54 9.79 12.92
C LEU A 268 12.68 9.66 14.20
N ALA A 269 11.70 8.75 14.21
CA ALA A 269 10.75 8.65 15.31
C ALA A 269 11.42 8.19 16.60
N SER A 270 12.24 7.13 16.55
CA SER A 270 12.95 6.62 17.74
C SER A 270 13.85 7.69 18.36
N ARG A 271 14.62 8.46 17.56
CA ARG A 271 15.50 9.51 18.09
C ARG A 271 14.74 10.64 18.78
N ILE A 272 13.60 11.05 18.22
CA ILE A 272 12.75 12.07 18.84
C ILE A 272 12.14 11.55 20.14
N TYR A 273 11.64 10.31 20.12
CA TYR A 273 11.08 9.67 21.31
C TYR A 273 12.11 9.57 22.44
N ASP A 274 13.29 9.01 22.16
CA ASP A 274 14.38 8.83 23.13
C ASP A 274 14.84 10.17 23.71
N TYR A 275 14.94 11.21 22.87
CA TYR A 275 15.31 12.56 23.31
C TYR A 275 14.33 13.11 24.36
N TYR A 276 13.02 12.95 24.14
CA TYR A 276 12.02 13.40 25.10
C TYR A 276 11.93 12.51 26.33
N ALA A 277 12.10 11.19 26.18
CA ALA A 277 12.17 10.25 27.30
C ALA A 277 13.32 10.61 28.26
N GLU A 278 14.53 10.82 27.74
CA GLU A 278 15.68 11.24 28.55
C GLU A 278 15.46 12.60 29.21
N THR A 279 14.88 13.55 28.48
CA THR A 279 14.62 14.90 29.01
C THR A 279 13.65 14.86 30.18
N GLN A 280 12.62 14.02 30.10
CA GLN A 280 11.64 13.82 31.17
C GLN A 280 12.26 13.10 32.38
N GLY A 281 13.08 12.07 32.14
CA GLY A 281 13.80 11.35 33.21
C GLY A 281 14.77 12.22 34.00
N ARG A 282 15.36 13.25 33.37
CA ARG A 282 16.25 14.21 34.07
C ARG A 282 15.52 15.21 35.00
N ILE A 283 14.21 15.41 34.81
CA ILE A 283 13.41 16.41 35.54
C ILE A 283 12.79 15.80 36.81
N VAL A 284 12.61 14.48 36.87
CA VAL A 284 12.09 13.79 38.05
C VAL A 284 13.18 13.74 39.14
N ASP A 285 12.85 14.24 40.33
CA ASP A 285 13.75 14.39 41.46
C ASP A 285 14.30 13.00 41.91
N PRO A 286 15.62 12.77 41.97
CA PRO A 286 16.22 11.45 42.25
C PRO A 286 15.86 10.85 43.62
N LYS A 287 15.16 11.60 44.48
CA LYS A 287 14.64 11.13 45.78
C LYS A 287 13.27 10.43 45.69
N VAL A 288 12.50 10.64 44.63
CA VAL A 288 11.19 10.00 44.40
C VAL A 288 11.35 8.67 43.67
N ASP A 289 12.36 8.57 42.81
CA ASP A 289 12.72 7.36 42.03
C ASP A 289 13.18 6.18 42.90
N LEU A 290 13.58 6.43 44.15
CA LEU A 290 14.02 5.37 45.07
C LEU A 290 12.84 4.64 45.76
N GLN A 291 11.61 5.17 45.69
CA GLN A 291 10.41 4.56 46.31
C GLN A 291 9.53 3.79 45.32
N LEU A 292 9.60 4.12 44.03
CA LEU A 292 9.06 3.29 42.96
C LEU A 292 10.24 2.50 42.39
N GLY A 293 10.34 1.21 42.68
CA GLY A 293 11.44 0.36 42.20
C GLY A 293 11.42 0.09 40.70
N ASP A 294 11.18 1.11 39.87
CA ASP A 294 11.18 1.04 38.42
C ASP A 294 12.41 1.80 37.92
N GLU A 295 13.42 1.05 37.52
CA GLU A 295 14.68 1.60 37.00
C GLU A 295 14.39 2.54 35.83
N GLY A 296 14.48 3.86 36.09
CA GLY A 296 14.47 4.96 35.11
C GLY A 296 13.75 4.63 33.82
N SER A 297 12.42 4.56 33.84
CA SER A 297 11.67 4.15 32.66
C SER A 297 12.05 5.07 31.49
N HIS A 298 12.69 4.51 30.45
CA HIS A 298 12.97 5.19 29.18
C HIS A 298 11.68 5.45 28.38
N THR A 299 10.57 5.68 29.06
CA THR A 299 9.25 5.88 28.48
C THR A 299 8.97 7.37 28.38
N CYS A 300 8.63 7.81 27.17
CA CYS A 300 8.23 9.18 26.95
C CYS A 300 6.73 9.31 27.22
N ILE A 301 6.35 10.31 28.02
CA ILE A 301 4.96 10.57 28.39
C ILE A 301 4.44 11.83 27.70
N GLY A 302 3.21 11.73 27.21
CA GLY A 302 2.46 12.81 26.59
C GLY A 302 2.59 12.85 25.07
N ARG A 303 1.75 13.69 24.45
CA ARG A 303 1.70 13.82 22.99
C ARG A 303 3.01 14.31 22.37
N ILE A 304 3.85 15.00 23.14
CA ILE A 304 5.10 15.59 22.66
C ILE A 304 6.05 14.54 22.06
N CYS A 305 5.97 13.29 22.53
CA CYS A 305 6.79 12.17 22.09
C CYS A 305 6.68 11.89 20.58
N TYR A 306 5.51 12.14 19.98
CA TYR A 306 5.26 11.92 18.55
C TYR A 306 4.68 13.12 17.80
N SER A 307 4.33 14.22 18.49
CA SER A 307 3.77 15.43 17.84
C SER A 307 4.73 16.02 16.82
N ILE A 308 6.02 16.16 17.18
CA ILE A 308 7.04 16.71 16.28
C ILE A 308 7.34 15.75 15.14
N THR A 309 7.43 14.45 15.42
CA THR A 309 7.55 13.41 14.40
C THR A 309 6.43 13.53 13.38
N CYS A 310 5.17 13.62 13.84
CA CYS A 310 4.02 13.79 12.95
C CYS A 310 4.09 15.09 12.14
N ALA A 311 4.54 16.21 12.73
CA ALA A 311 4.70 17.47 12.01
C ALA A 311 5.74 17.37 10.87
N ILE A 312 6.88 16.72 11.14
CA ILE A 312 7.92 16.47 10.13
C ILE A 312 7.38 15.55 9.03
N LEU A 313 6.71 14.47 9.41
CA LEU A 313 6.10 13.53 8.47
C LEU A 313 5.02 14.20 7.61
N THR A 314 4.23 15.14 8.13
CA THR A 314 3.31 15.94 7.31
C THR A 314 4.07 16.65 6.18
N GLY A 315 5.19 17.32 6.48
CA GLY A 315 6.02 17.97 5.47
C GLY A 315 6.57 16.99 4.44
N VAL A 316 7.06 15.84 4.89
CA VAL A 316 7.55 14.74 4.03
C VAL A 316 6.45 14.24 3.09
N VAL A 317 5.24 14.05 3.59
CA VAL A 317 4.10 13.58 2.78
C VAL A 317 3.63 14.65 1.82
N CYS A 318 3.68 15.94 2.18
CA CYS A 318 3.42 17.02 1.23
C CYS A 318 4.40 17.00 0.05
N ILE A 319 5.68 16.71 0.30
CA ILE A 319 6.67 16.49 -0.77
C ILE A 319 6.27 15.28 -1.63
N ALA A 320 5.83 14.17 -1.01
CA ALA A 320 5.33 13.00 -1.73
C ALA A 320 4.15 13.35 -2.67
N VAL A 321 3.19 14.14 -2.19
CA VAL A 321 2.06 14.63 -3.00
C VAL A 321 2.55 15.41 -4.21
N VAL A 322 3.51 16.32 -4.02
CA VAL A 322 4.10 17.11 -5.12
C VAL A 322 4.79 16.19 -6.14
N LEU A 323 5.58 15.21 -5.69
CA LEU A 323 6.22 14.23 -6.57
C LEU A 323 5.18 13.43 -7.37
N SER A 324 4.14 12.93 -6.71
CA SER A 324 3.04 12.22 -7.38
C SER A 324 2.37 13.09 -8.44
N LEU A 325 2.10 14.37 -8.14
CA LEU A 325 1.53 15.32 -9.12
C LEU A 325 2.48 15.63 -10.28
N ILE A 326 3.80 15.66 -10.05
CA ILE A 326 4.79 15.79 -11.13
C ILE A 326 4.72 14.59 -12.06
N VAL A 327 4.65 13.37 -11.52
CA VAL A 327 4.50 12.17 -12.37
C VAL A 327 3.18 12.20 -13.12
N VAL A 328 2.07 12.57 -12.48
CA VAL A 328 0.75 12.74 -13.15
C VAL A 328 0.86 13.70 -14.34
N ARG A 329 1.56 14.83 -14.18
CA ARG A 329 1.76 15.78 -15.28
C ARG A 329 2.58 15.18 -16.42
N ARG A 330 3.63 14.42 -16.12
CA ARG A 330 4.50 13.76 -17.13
C ARG A 330 3.80 12.61 -17.85
N THR A 331 2.95 11.86 -17.16
CA THR A 331 2.24 10.70 -17.71
C THR A 331 0.88 11.05 -18.31
N ARG A 332 0.40 12.29 -18.19
CA ARG A 332 -0.91 12.71 -18.70
C ARG A 332 -1.10 12.38 -20.18
N THR A 333 -0.10 12.68 -21.03
CA THR A 333 -0.15 12.45 -22.47
C THR A 333 -0.29 10.95 -22.80
N LEU A 334 0.39 10.11 -22.04
CA LEU A 334 0.29 8.65 -22.17
C LEU A 334 -1.14 8.17 -21.88
N TYR A 335 -1.70 8.56 -20.74
CA TYR A 335 -3.03 8.12 -20.32
C TYR A 335 -4.12 8.63 -21.27
N THR A 336 -3.98 9.85 -21.82
CA THR A 336 -4.89 10.31 -22.86
C THR A 336 -4.81 9.46 -24.13
N HIS A 337 -3.63 9.02 -24.56
CA HIS A 337 -3.51 8.15 -25.74
C HIS A 337 -4.04 6.72 -25.51
N LEU A 338 -3.75 6.13 -24.33
CA LEU A 338 -4.21 4.78 -23.99
C LEU A 338 -5.73 4.68 -23.89
N TYR A 339 -6.38 5.68 -23.26
CA TYR A 339 -7.81 5.62 -22.97
C TYR A 339 -8.68 6.36 -24.01
N ALA A 340 -8.16 7.32 -24.79
CA ALA A 340 -8.90 7.88 -25.93
C ALA A 340 -9.12 6.83 -27.03
N LYS A 341 -8.16 5.93 -27.25
CA LYS A 341 -8.28 4.84 -28.24
C LYS A 341 -9.22 3.71 -27.77
N SER A 342 -9.57 3.66 -26.48
CA SER A 342 -10.53 2.72 -25.91
C SER A 342 -11.99 3.19 -26.06
N GLN A 343 -12.21 4.47 -26.36
CA GLN A 343 -13.55 5.06 -26.52
C GLN A 343 -13.94 5.31 -27.98
N ALA A 344 -13.02 5.05 -28.92
CA ALA A 344 -13.24 5.13 -30.38
C ALA A 344 -13.36 3.73 -30.97
#